data_AF-A0A0S8DF02-F1
#
_entry.id   AF-A0A0S8DF02-F1
#
_cell.length_a   1.000
_cell.length_b   1.000
_cell.length_c   1.000
_cell.angle_alpha   90.00
_cell.angle_beta   90.00
_cell.angle_gamma   90.00
#
_symmetry.space_group_name_H-M   'P 1'
#
loop_
_entity.id
_entity.type
_entity.pdbx_description
1 polymer ?
#
loop_
_entity_poly.entity_id
_entity_poly.type
_entity_poly.pdbx_seq_one_letter_code
_entity_poly.pdbx_strand_id
1 'polypeptide(L)'
;GRIYTGRQALDLGLVDEIGGLHEAVKYAAARASLDDYDVRIIPEPKDFITEMMQRYSGEGDRPTDISMADGATVLAAHPTLAPLFDLLRRTEPQRARALYQALQRIELIRAETVITMMPFDVVFR
;
A
#
# COMPACT_ATOMS: atom_id res chain seq x y z
N GLY A 1 -18.13 12.56 -36.55
CA GLY A 1 -19.31 11.99 -35.86
C GLY A 1 -20.34 13.09 -35.61
N ARG A 2 -21.61 12.74 -35.39
CA ARG A 2 -22.66 13.68 -34.94
C ARG A 2 -22.56 13.85 -33.43
N ILE A 3 -22.75 15.08 -32.94
CA ILE A 3 -22.76 15.40 -31.51
C ILE A 3 -24.23 15.44 -31.06
N TYR A 4 -24.53 14.86 -29.90
CA TYR A 4 -25.86 14.84 -29.31
C TYR A 4 -25.83 15.43 -27.89
N THR A 5 -26.90 16.09 -27.50
CA THR A 5 -27.12 16.44 -26.08
C THR A 5 -27.56 15.21 -25.31
N GLY A 6 -27.42 15.21 -23.97
CA GLY A 6 -27.86 14.08 -23.14
C GLY A 6 -29.33 13.70 -23.36
N ARG A 7 -30.21 14.70 -23.53
CA ARG A 7 -31.64 14.48 -23.83
C ARG A 7 -31.87 13.85 -25.19
N GLN A 8 -31.16 14.32 -26.22
CA GLN A 8 -31.22 13.72 -27.56
C GLN A 8 -30.67 12.28 -27.56
N ALA A 9 -29.61 12.02 -26.79
CA ALA A 9 -29.04 10.69 -26.65
C ALA A 9 -30.03 9.72 -25.99
N LEU A 10 -30.81 10.18 -25.00
CA LEU A 10 -31.86 9.40 -24.35
C LEU A 10 -33.00 9.08 -25.33
N ASP A 11 -33.49 10.08 -26.08
CA ASP A 11 -34.56 9.90 -27.07
C ASP A 11 -34.17 8.93 -28.19
N LEU A 12 -32.87 8.88 -28.53
CA LEU A 12 -32.29 7.99 -29.54
C LEU A 12 -31.88 6.62 -28.97
N GLY A 13 -32.01 6.38 -27.67
CA GLY A 13 -31.59 5.13 -27.01
C GLY A 13 -30.08 4.90 -26.99
N LEU A 14 -29.28 5.97 -27.09
CA LEU A 14 -27.82 5.89 -26.97
C LEU A 14 -27.33 5.84 -25.52
N VAL A 15 -28.17 6.28 -24.57
CA VAL A 15 -27.94 6.23 -23.13
C VAL A 15 -29.22 5.73 -22.45
N ASP A 16 -29.06 5.06 -21.30
CA ASP A 16 -30.19 4.47 -20.58
C ASP A 16 -30.93 5.50 -19.69
N GLU A 17 -30.18 6.37 -19.02
CA GLU A 17 -30.70 7.34 -18.05
C GLU A 17 -29.84 8.61 -18.01
N ILE A 18 -30.44 9.73 -17.60
CA ILE A 18 -29.74 11.00 -17.39
C ILE A 18 -29.60 11.23 -15.89
N GLY A 19 -28.35 11.36 -15.43
CA GLY A 19 -28.03 11.62 -14.04
C GLY A 19 -26.57 12.01 -13.82
N GLY A 20 -26.22 12.28 -12.56
CA GLY A 20 -24.86 12.56 -12.11
C GLY A 20 -24.10 11.30 -11.68
N LEU A 21 -22.81 11.48 -11.35
CA LEU A 21 -21.95 10.39 -10.86
C LEU A 21 -22.53 9.70 -9.61
N HIS A 22 -23.09 10.48 -8.69
CA HIS A 22 -23.63 9.93 -7.44
C HIS A 22 -24.85 9.02 -7.67
N GLU A 23 -25.71 9.39 -8.61
CA GLU A 23 -26.88 8.59 -9.01
C GLU A 23 -26.43 7.30 -9.71
N ALA A 24 -25.42 7.40 -10.59
CA ALA A 24 -24.83 6.23 -11.25
C ALA A 24 -24.22 5.24 -10.24
N VAL A 25 -23.51 5.72 -9.22
CA VAL A 25 -22.95 4.87 -8.16
C VAL A 25 -24.05 4.20 -7.34
N LYS A 26 -25.09 4.94 -6.94
CA LYS A 26 -26.25 4.38 -6.22
C LYS A 26 -26.97 3.31 -7.03
N TYR A 27 -27.19 3.55 -8.33
CA TYR A 27 -27.78 2.58 -9.23
C TYR A 27 -26.94 1.31 -9.32
N ALA A 28 -25.61 1.44 -9.46
CA ALA A 28 -24.70 0.31 -9.49
C ALA A 28 -24.72 -0.50 -8.18
N ALA A 29 -24.72 0.18 -7.02
CA ALA A 29 -24.82 -0.46 -5.71
C ALA A 29 -26.14 -1.21 -5.53
N ALA A 30 -27.27 -0.59 -5.90
CA ALA A 30 -28.58 -1.22 -5.86
C ALA A 30 -28.66 -2.45 -6.77
N ARG A 31 -28.10 -2.37 -7.99
CA ARG A 31 -28.03 -3.49 -8.93
C ARG A 31 -27.17 -4.64 -8.42
N ALA A 32 -26.14 -4.32 -7.62
CA ALA A 32 -25.27 -5.29 -6.97
C ALA A 32 -25.78 -5.77 -5.59
N SER A 33 -26.94 -5.27 -5.12
CA SER A 33 -27.48 -5.56 -3.77
C SER A 33 -26.49 -5.27 -2.64
N LEU A 34 -25.79 -4.14 -2.73
CA LEU A 34 -24.84 -3.68 -1.70
C LEU A 34 -25.52 -2.65 -0.79
N ASP A 35 -25.66 -2.97 0.49
CA ASP A 35 -26.25 -2.08 1.49
C ASP A 35 -25.23 -1.10 2.10
N ASP A 36 -24.00 -1.57 2.30
CA ASP A 36 -22.88 -0.77 2.82
C ASP A 36 -21.70 -0.84 1.84
N TYR A 37 -21.25 0.32 1.36
CA TYR A 37 -20.20 0.42 0.36
C TYR A 37 -19.42 1.73 0.53
N ASP A 38 -18.13 1.66 0.21
CA ASP A 38 -17.24 2.82 0.18
C ASP A 38 -16.84 3.14 -1.26
N VAL A 39 -16.77 4.45 -1.57
CA VAL A 39 -16.42 4.95 -2.90
C VAL A 39 -15.03 5.53 -2.82
N ARG A 40 -14.06 4.81 -3.39
CA ARG A 40 -12.65 5.21 -3.40
C ARG A 40 -12.22 5.65 -4.80
N ILE A 41 -11.61 6.83 -4.87
CA ILE A 41 -10.97 7.31 -6.09
C ILE A 41 -9.60 6.64 -6.19
N ILE A 42 -9.45 5.74 -7.16
CA ILE A 42 -8.17 5.09 -7.43
C ILE A 42 -7.44 5.95 -8.47
N PRO A 43 -6.22 6.45 -8.16
CA PRO A 43 -5.45 7.20 -9.13
C PRO A 43 -5.06 6.32 -10.32
N GLU A 44 -4.79 6.95 -11.46
CA GLU A 44 -4.33 6.22 -12.64
C GLU A 44 -3.07 5.40 -12.33
N PRO A 45 -2.99 4.16 -12.83
CA PRO A 45 -1.80 3.35 -12.68
C PRO A 45 -0.64 4.06 -13.38
N LYS A 46 0.43 4.34 -12.63
CA LYS A 46 1.62 4.99 -13.17
C LYS A 46 2.40 4.00 -14.01
N ASP A 47 2.96 4.47 -15.12
CA ASP A 47 3.89 3.67 -15.92
C ASP A 47 5.14 3.32 -15.10
N PHE A 48 5.71 2.16 -15.40
CA PHE A 48 6.87 1.59 -14.70
C PHE A 48 8.04 2.59 -14.53
N ILE A 49 8.34 3.37 -15.56
CA ILE A 49 9.42 4.37 -15.54
C ILE A 49 9.09 5.51 -14.57
N THR A 50 7.82 5.96 -14.55
CA THR A 50 7.33 7.02 -13.66
C THR A 50 7.36 6.58 -12.20
N GLU A 51 7.00 5.32 -11.92
CA GLU A 51 7.09 4.74 -10.58
C GLU A 51 8.54 4.64 -10.11
N MET A 52 9.45 4.21 -10.99
CA MET A 52 10.88 4.13 -10.67
C MET A 52 11.46 5.51 -10.32
N MET A 53 11.20 6.54 -11.12
CA MET A 53 11.70 7.89 -10.84
C MET A 53 11.19 8.45 -9.51
N GLN A 54 9.91 8.22 -9.17
CA GLN A 54 9.33 8.70 -7.91
C GLN A 54 9.94 8.01 -6.68
N ARG A 55 10.27 6.72 -6.78
CA ARG A 55 10.98 6.01 -5.70
C ARG A 55 12.39 6.57 -5.48
N TYR A 56 13.08 6.98 -6.55
CA TYR A 56 14.41 7.59 -6.43
C TYR A 56 14.37 9.05 -5.97
N SER A 57 13.29 9.79 -6.25
CA SER A 57 13.16 11.20 -5.87
C SER A 57 12.73 11.42 -4.41
N GLY A 58 12.40 10.36 -3.67
CA GLY A 58 11.95 10.47 -2.26
C GLY A 58 10.53 11.01 -2.07
N GLU A 59 9.83 11.34 -3.16
CA GLU A 59 8.45 11.88 -3.16
C GLU A 59 7.38 10.77 -3.15
N GLY A 60 7.81 9.53 -2.85
CA GLY A 60 7.05 8.31 -3.09
C GLY A 60 6.31 7.77 -1.89
N ASP A 61 6.29 8.45 -0.75
CA ASP A 61 5.73 7.90 0.49
C ASP A 61 4.19 7.83 0.39
N ARG A 62 3.68 6.69 -0.08
CA ARG A 62 2.24 6.44 -0.11
C ARG A 62 1.81 6.06 1.30
N PRO A 63 0.60 6.41 1.74
CA PRO A 63 0.06 5.92 3.01
C PRO A 63 -0.09 4.38 3.06
N THR A 64 0.07 3.69 1.93
CA THR A 64 0.11 2.21 1.82
C THR A 64 1.52 1.64 1.78
N ASP A 65 2.56 2.47 1.69
CA ASP A 65 3.93 2.01 1.62
C ASP A 65 4.40 1.60 3.03
N ILE A 66 4.96 0.40 3.11
CA ILE A 66 5.42 -0.17 4.37
C ILE A 66 6.79 0.47 4.69
N SER A 67 6.80 1.47 5.57
CA SER A 67 8.06 2.03 6.10
C SER A 67 8.75 0.99 6.99
N MET A 68 9.79 0.35 6.45
CA MET A 68 10.62 -0.61 7.20
C MET A 68 11.58 0.07 8.20
N ALA A 69 11.68 1.40 8.18
CA ALA A 69 12.62 2.15 9.00
C ALA A 69 12.15 2.29 10.46
N ASP A 70 10.84 2.33 10.71
CA ASP A 70 10.33 2.80 12.01
C ASP A 70 10.11 1.67 13.02
N GLY A 71 9.55 0.52 12.61
CA GLY A 71 9.23 -0.57 13.53
C GLY A 71 10.45 -1.26 14.13
N ALA A 72 11.47 -1.52 13.31
CA ALA A 72 12.77 -2.07 13.70
C ALA A 72 13.40 -1.35 14.90
N THR A 73 13.28 -0.03 14.85
CA THR A 73 13.95 0.92 15.74
C THR A 73 13.31 0.89 17.11
N VAL A 74 12.00 0.60 17.21
CA VAL A 74 11.28 0.50 18.48
C VAL A 74 11.74 -0.70 19.30
N LEU A 75 11.81 -1.90 18.69
CA LEU A 75 12.30 -3.09 19.40
C LEU A 75 13.82 -3.07 19.63
N ALA A 76 14.59 -2.55 18.67
CA ALA A 76 16.04 -2.44 18.81
C ALA A 76 16.46 -1.36 19.84
N ALA A 77 15.66 -0.31 20.05
CA ALA A 77 15.87 0.71 21.07
C ALA A 77 15.37 0.30 22.46
N HIS A 78 14.81 -0.91 22.62
CA HIS A 78 14.39 -1.40 23.93
C HIS A 78 15.60 -1.44 24.88
N PRO A 79 15.48 -0.89 26.11
CA PRO A 79 16.63 -0.64 27.00
C PRO A 79 17.40 -1.91 27.38
N THR A 80 16.77 -3.07 27.33
CA THR A 80 17.42 -4.37 27.60
C THR A 80 18.12 -4.96 26.36
N LEU A 81 17.69 -4.60 25.15
CA LEU A 81 18.22 -5.14 23.90
C LEU A 81 19.28 -4.22 23.28
N ALA A 82 19.19 -2.90 23.49
CA ALA A 82 20.13 -1.92 22.96
C ALA A 82 21.61 -2.22 23.33
N PRO A 83 21.96 -2.60 24.58
CA PRO A 83 23.34 -2.94 24.93
C PRO A 83 23.82 -4.23 24.24
N LEU A 84 22.92 -5.20 24.08
CA LEU A 84 23.18 -6.45 23.37
C LEU A 84 23.42 -6.19 21.88
N PHE A 85 22.65 -5.29 21.28
CA PHE A 85 22.83 -4.88 19.89
C PHE A 85 24.16 -4.17 19.65
N ASP A 86 24.58 -3.24 20.53
CA ASP A 86 25.87 -2.58 20.35
C ASP A 86 27.03 -3.57 20.54
N LEU A 87 26.90 -4.54 21.45
CA LEU A 87 27.89 -5.59 21.62
C LEU A 87 27.96 -6.51 20.40
N LEU A 88 26.83 -7.04 19.93
CA LEU A 88 26.76 -7.89 18.74
C LEU A 88 27.24 -7.17 17.48
N ARG A 89 26.97 -5.87 17.34
CA ARG A 89 27.45 -5.07 16.20
C ARG A 89 28.97 -4.99 16.17
N ARG A 90 29.63 -4.99 17.34
CA ARG A 90 31.09 -4.93 17.48
C ARG A 90 31.76 -6.30 17.32
N THR A 91 31.16 -7.38 17.81
CA THR A 91 31.75 -8.73 17.74
C THR A 91 31.38 -9.50 16.49
N GLU A 92 30.10 -9.49 16.08
CA GLU A 92 29.57 -10.32 15.00
C GLU A 92 28.54 -9.55 14.15
N PRO A 93 29.00 -8.71 13.22
CA PRO A 93 28.12 -7.83 12.45
C PRO A 93 27.11 -8.57 11.59
N GLN A 94 27.42 -9.80 11.14
CA GLN A 94 26.48 -10.63 10.39
C GLN A 94 25.28 -11.07 11.24
N ARG A 95 25.52 -11.50 12.49
CA ARG A 95 24.44 -11.92 13.40
C ARG A 95 23.61 -10.75 13.89
N ALA A 96 24.24 -9.60 14.12
CA ALA A 96 23.54 -8.36 14.47
C ALA A 96 22.54 -7.95 13.37
N ARG A 97 22.93 -8.06 12.09
CA ARG A 97 22.04 -7.78 10.94
C ARG A 97 20.87 -8.75 10.88
N ALA A 98 21.13 -10.06 11.01
CA ALA A 98 20.08 -11.07 11.00
C ALA A 98 19.06 -10.87 12.14
N LEU A 99 19.54 -10.51 13.34
CA LEU A 99 18.67 -10.23 14.48
C LEU A 99 17.80 -8.98 14.24
N TYR A 100 18.37 -7.91 13.67
CA TYR A 100 17.62 -6.70 13.33
C TYR A 100 16.51 -7.00 12.30
N GLN A 101 16.83 -7.79 11.27
CA GLN A 101 15.88 -8.23 10.25
C GLN A 101 14.75 -9.08 10.86
N ALA A 102 15.06 -9.95 11.83
CA ALA A 102 14.05 -10.74 12.53
C ALA A 102 13.10 -9.86 13.36
N LEU A 103 13.61 -8.87 14.09
CA LEU A 103 12.78 -7.94 14.86
C LEU A 103 11.90 -7.07 13.95
N GLN A 104 12.44 -6.62 12.81
CA GLN A 104 11.66 -5.91 11.78
C GLN A 104 10.45 -6.70 11.33
N ARG A 105 10.62 -8.00 11.06
CA ARG A 105 9.53 -8.87 10.65
C ARG A 105 8.48 -9.06 11.73
N ILE A 106 8.90 -9.20 12.99
CA ILE A 106 7.97 -9.32 14.11
C ILE A 106 7.12 -8.05 14.25
N GLU A 107 7.71 -6.87 14.10
CA GLU A 107 6.95 -5.61 14.11
C GLU A 107 5.99 -5.49 12.93
N LEU A 108 6.41 -5.93 11.74
CA LEU A 108 5.53 -5.96 10.58
C LEU A 108 4.32 -6.86 10.81
N ILE A 109 4.53 -8.08 11.30
CA ILE A 109 3.44 -9.03 11.66
C ILE A 109 2.49 -8.42 12.70
N ARG A 110 3.02 -7.61 13.62
CA ARG A 110 2.22 -6.95 14.66
C ARG A 110 1.42 -5.78 14.11
N ALA A 111 1.99 -4.99 13.22
CA ALA A 111 1.39 -3.76 12.71
C ALA A 111 0.39 -4.01 11.57
N GLU A 112 0.64 -5.02 10.73
CA GLU A 112 -0.08 -5.23 9.48
C GLU A 112 -0.94 -6.49 9.52
N THR A 113 -2.20 -6.39 9.05
CA THR A 113 -3.16 -7.50 9.03
C THR A 113 -2.84 -8.55 7.94
N VAL A 114 -2.20 -8.14 6.84
CA VAL A 114 -1.84 -9.01 5.71
C VAL A 114 -0.48 -8.59 5.16
N ILE A 115 0.46 -9.54 5.08
CA ILE A 115 1.85 -9.28 4.66
C ILE A 115 2.33 -10.41 3.75
N THR A 116 3.05 -10.06 2.69
CA THR A 116 3.83 -11.01 1.90
C THR A 116 5.30 -10.92 2.33
N MET A 117 5.89 -12.04 2.75
CA MET A 117 7.30 -12.08 3.16
C MET A 117 8.01 -13.31 2.59
N MET A 118 9.32 -13.19 2.36
CA MET A 118 10.19 -14.33 2.06
C MET A 118 10.44 -15.16 3.33
N PRO A 119 10.29 -16.50 3.28
CA PRO A 119 10.26 -17.33 4.49
C PRO A 119 11.64 -17.63 5.12
N PHE A 120 12.76 -17.19 4.52
CA PHE A 120 14.10 -17.48 5.05
C PHE A 120 15.09 -16.34 4.84
N ASP A 121 15.99 -16.17 5.81
CA ASP A 121 17.17 -15.31 5.70
C ASP A 121 18.31 -16.09 5.06
N VAL A 122 18.79 -15.62 3.90
CA VAL A 122 20.02 -16.14 3.29
C VAL A 122 21.19 -15.36 3.88
N VAL A 123 21.87 -15.96 4.85
CA VAL A 123 23.12 -15.43 5.39
C VAL A 123 24.25 -15.88 4.47
N PHE A 124 24.74 -14.98 3.62
CA PHE A 124 25.94 -15.22 2.82
C PHE A 124 27.17 -15.08 3.71
N ARG A 125 27.97 -16.15 3.79
CA ARG A 125 29.15 -16.27 4.65
C ARG A 125 30.35 -15.56 4.07
#